data_AF-A0A2U8WRN0-F1
#
_entry.id   AF-A0A2U8WRN0-F1
#
_cell.length_a   1.000
_cell.length_b   1.000
_cell.length_c   1.000
_cell.angle_alpha   90.00
_cell.angle_beta   90.00
_cell.angle_gamma   90.00
#
_symmetry.space_group_name_H-M   'P 1'
#
loop_
_entity.id
_entity.type
_entity.pdbx_description
1 polymer ?
#
loop_
_entity_poly.entity_id
_entity_poly.type
_entity_poly.pdbx_seq_one_letter_code
_entity_poly.pdbx_strand_id
1 'polypeptide(L)'
;MTSRTTEITLERIALIRRLVVAWDPTGQGAPVIHPDAPYGSLDRDGDIANVTGDDEGAAEEHRAVGEALVAFLRHAELKPGRYSYHNPLTKLDLSHVSDVFRDESTGTAPEQIVFEVGPEHIALIRHLAMGWDEARGVPAVDAGAPYGPDAIEESMSRAIGGKRDDLPHLHRSMQPALQIFLRSADIAPGDFEV
;
A
#
# COMPACT_ATOMS: atom_id res chain seq x y z
N MET A 1 -7.52 9.55 26.28
CA MET A 1 -6.59 8.98 25.30
C MET A 1 -6.13 10.12 24.42
N THR A 2 -4.85 10.46 24.45
CA THR A 2 -4.28 11.45 23.52
C THR A 2 -4.28 10.83 22.13
N SER A 3 -5.00 11.44 21.19
CA SER A 3 -4.93 11.08 19.77
C SER A 3 -3.49 11.25 19.31
N ARG A 4 -2.91 10.24 18.67
CA ARG A 4 -1.54 10.30 18.14
C ARG A 4 -1.63 10.96 16.77
N THR A 5 -0.79 11.95 16.51
CA THR A 5 -0.71 12.63 15.21
C THR A 5 0.63 12.37 14.53
N THR A 6 0.64 12.46 13.20
CA THR A 6 1.84 12.45 12.36
C THR A 6 1.79 13.58 11.34
N GLU A 7 2.95 14.13 11.00
CA GLU A 7 3.08 15.17 9.98
C GLU A 7 3.24 14.53 8.59
N ILE A 8 2.42 14.96 7.63
CA ILE A 8 2.58 14.63 6.21
C ILE A 8 3.13 15.88 5.51
N THR A 9 4.38 15.80 5.04
CA THR A 9 5.04 16.84 4.22
C THR A 9 4.87 16.56 2.72
N LEU A 10 5.30 17.50 1.87
CA LEU A 10 5.31 17.29 0.41
C LEU A 10 6.27 16.18 0.00
N GLU A 11 7.43 16.10 0.66
CA GLU A 11 8.45 15.07 0.46
C GLU A 11 7.88 13.69 0.82
N ARG A 12 7.15 13.57 1.95
CA ARG A 12 6.49 12.32 2.34
C ARG A 12 5.40 11.91 1.37
N ILE A 13 4.60 12.84 0.87
CA ILE A 13 3.62 12.55 -0.19
C ILE A 13 4.35 12.02 -1.45
N ALA A 14 5.46 12.64 -1.83
CA ALA A 14 6.25 12.19 -2.97
C ALA A 14 6.86 10.80 -2.77
N LEU A 15 7.35 10.47 -1.56
CA LEU A 15 7.84 9.14 -1.21
C LEU A 15 6.73 8.09 -1.19
N ILE A 16 5.58 8.40 -0.58
CA ILE A 16 4.40 7.51 -0.57
C ILE A 16 3.97 7.16 -2.00
N ARG A 17 3.96 8.14 -2.90
CA ARG A 17 3.63 7.94 -4.33
C ARG A 17 4.60 7.03 -5.07
N ARG A 18 5.84 6.88 -4.57
CA ARG A 18 6.86 5.97 -5.12
C ARG A 18 6.80 4.57 -4.54
N LEU A 19 6.05 4.36 -3.45
CA LEU A 19 5.95 3.05 -2.83
C LEU A 19 5.42 1.99 -3.83
N VAL A 20 6.09 0.85 -3.82
CA VAL A 20 5.74 -0.31 -4.64
C VAL A 20 4.92 -1.28 -3.82
N VAL A 21 3.70 -1.55 -4.29
CA VAL A 21 2.78 -2.50 -3.64
C VAL A 21 2.86 -3.85 -4.33
N ALA A 22 3.14 -4.89 -3.56
CA ALA A 22 3.10 -6.29 -3.95
C ALA A 22 2.04 -7.05 -3.15
N TRP A 23 1.86 -8.35 -3.44
CA TRP A 23 0.98 -9.22 -2.67
C TRP A 23 1.78 -10.21 -1.83
N ASP A 24 1.59 -10.18 -0.52
CA ASP A 24 2.08 -11.22 0.38
C ASP A 24 1.06 -12.37 0.41
N PRO A 25 1.43 -13.61 0.04
CA PRO A 25 0.51 -14.74 0.06
C PRO A 25 0.41 -15.44 1.44
N THR A 26 1.15 -14.99 2.46
CA THR A 26 1.11 -15.60 3.79
C THR A 26 -0.23 -15.32 4.50
N GLY A 27 -0.63 -16.20 5.43
CA GLY A 27 -1.87 -16.02 6.19
C GLY A 27 -3.11 -16.02 5.30
N GLN A 28 -3.90 -14.94 5.37
CA GLN A 28 -5.05 -14.69 4.50
C GLN A 28 -4.65 -14.01 3.18
N GLY A 29 -3.40 -13.54 3.10
CA GLY A 29 -2.88 -12.69 2.05
C GLY A 29 -3.16 -11.21 2.31
N ALA A 30 -2.28 -10.33 1.81
CA ALA A 30 -2.48 -8.89 1.91
C ALA A 30 -1.63 -8.10 0.91
N PRO A 31 -2.06 -6.89 0.51
CA PRO A 31 -1.17 -5.96 -0.17
C PRO A 31 -0.09 -5.47 0.81
N VAL A 32 1.18 -5.49 0.41
CA VAL A 32 2.32 -5.05 1.22
C VAL A 32 3.23 -4.14 0.42
N ILE A 33 4.04 -3.33 1.10
CA ILE A 33 5.14 -2.63 0.44
C ILE A 33 6.23 -3.66 0.12
N HIS A 34 6.82 -3.59 -1.07
CA HIS A 34 7.89 -4.50 -1.47
C HIS A 34 9.07 -4.38 -0.48
N PRO A 35 9.49 -5.48 0.19
CA PRO A 35 10.45 -5.39 1.27
C PRO A 35 11.85 -4.97 0.80
N ASP A 36 12.31 -5.56 -0.30
CA ASP A 36 13.68 -5.31 -0.79
C ASP A 36 13.79 -4.07 -1.69
N ALA A 37 12.66 -3.59 -2.22
CA ALA A 37 12.62 -2.51 -3.21
C ALA A 37 11.40 -1.60 -2.98
N PRO A 38 11.25 -1.01 -1.78
CA PRO A 38 10.05 -0.28 -1.39
C PRO A 38 9.75 0.90 -2.31
N TYR A 39 10.77 1.50 -2.93
CA TYR A 39 10.64 2.63 -3.87
C TYR A 39 10.93 2.24 -5.33
N GLY A 40 11.00 0.94 -5.63
CA GLY A 40 11.22 0.41 -6.99
C GLY A 40 12.67 0.14 -7.36
N SER A 41 13.60 0.27 -6.43
CA SER A 41 15.00 -0.13 -6.59
C SER A 41 15.54 -0.74 -5.28
N LEU A 42 16.66 -1.46 -5.36
CA LEU A 42 17.38 -1.98 -4.18
C LEU A 42 18.13 -0.88 -3.40
N ASP A 43 18.22 0.34 -3.95
CA ASP A 43 18.87 1.49 -3.35
C ASP A 43 17.84 2.40 -2.67
N ARG A 44 17.26 1.90 -1.57
CA ARG A 44 16.26 2.63 -0.79
C ARG A 44 16.74 4.01 -0.36
N ASP A 45 17.97 4.09 0.15
CA ASP A 45 18.48 5.31 0.74
C ASP A 45 18.75 6.36 -0.35
N GLY A 46 19.28 5.94 -1.51
CA GLY A 46 19.38 6.80 -2.69
C GLY A 46 18.02 7.27 -3.21
N ASP A 47 17.00 6.40 -3.25
CA ASP A 47 15.64 6.77 -3.64
C ASP A 47 15.01 7.81 -2.72
N ILE A 48 15.28 7.74 -1.41
CA ILE A 48 14.85 8.72 -0.41
C ILE A 48 15.61 10.04 -0.58
N ALA A 49 16.95 9.99 -0.63
CA ALA A 49 17.80 11.16 -0.80
C ALA A 49 17.47 11.94 -2.08
N ASN A 50 17.08 11.26 -3.15
CA ASN A 50 16.61 11.88 -4.39
C ASN A 50 15.32 12.72 -4.23
N VAL A 51 14.56 12.52 -3.16
CA VAL A 51 13.36 13.31 -2.85
C VAL A 51 13.65 14.36 -1.77
N THR A 52 14.34 13.97 -0.70
CA THR A 52 14.58 14.81 0.47
C THR A 52 15.76 15.76 0.30
N GLY A 53 16.72 15.41 -0.56
CA GLY A 53 18.01 16.08 -0.65
C GLY A 53 18.97 15.77 0.51
N ASP A 54 18.65 14.76 1.32
CA ASP A 54 19.40 14.35 2.52
C ASP A 54 19.62 12.83 2.51
N ASP A 55 20.89 12.42 2.52
CA ASP A 55 21.34 11.03 2.52
C ASP A 55 21.61 10.47 3.93
N GLU A 56 21.87 11.33 4.93
CA GLU A 56 22.21 10.90 6.30
C GLU A 56 20.95 10.46 7.08
N GLY A 57 19.78 11.03 6.77
CA GLY A 57 18.50 10.78 7.45
C GLY A 57 17.61 9.68 6.87
N ALA A 58 18.06 8.92 5.86
CA ALA A 58 17.18 8.07 5.05
C ALA A 58 16.42 6.99 5.85
N ALA A 59 17.06 6.37 6.84
CA ALA A 59 16.41 5.34 7.67
C ALA A 59 15.30 5.91 8.56
N GLU A 60 15.53 7.08 9.17
CA GLU A 60 14.54 7.78 9.99
C GLU A 60 13.36 8.24 9.12
N GLU A 61 13.66 8.79 7.93
CA GLU A 61 12.62 9.22 7.00
C GLU A 61 11.82 8.04 6.46
N HIS A 62 12.45 6.89 6.19
CA HIS A 62 11.71 5.67 5.81
C HIS A 62 10.73 5.22 6.90
N ARG A 63 11.14 5.31 8.18
CA ARG A 63 10.27 5.00 9.31
C ARG A 63 9.12 6.01 9.42
N ALA A 64 9.41 7.30 9.20
CA ALA A 64 8.42 8.37 9.20
C ALA A 64 7.40 8.21 8.06
N VAL A 65 7.84 7.80 6.86
CA VAL A 65 6.96 7.45 5.74
C VAL A 65 5.98 6.34 6.14
N GLY A 66 6.40 5.35 6.93
CA GLY A 66 5.49 4.31 7.42
C GLY A 66 4.37 4.84 8.31
N GLU A 67 4.66 5.80 9.20
CA GLU A 67 3.62 6.42 10.04
C GLU A 67 2.73 7.36 9.22
N ALA A 68 3.33 8.17 8.35
CA ALA A 68 2.62 9.04 7.41
C ALA A 68 1.72 8.24 6.46
N LEU A 69 2.12 7.04 6.06
CA LEU A 69 1.31 6.14 5.24
C LEU A 69 0.01 5.77 5.95
N VAL A 70 0.04 5.46 7.25
CA VAL A 70 -1.19 5.15 8.01
C VAL A 70 -2.18 6.32 7.98
N ALA A 71 -1.70 7.55 8.18
CA ALA A 71 -2.54 8.74 8.04
C ALA A 71 -3.03 8.93 6.59
N PHE A 72 -2.15 8.76 5.60
CA PHE A 72 -2.47 8.87 4.19
C PHE A 72 -3.62 7.93 3.79
N LEU A 73 -3.58 6.65 4.21
CA LEU A 73 -4.62 5.67 3.90
C LEU A 73 -6.01 6.06 4.47
N ARG A 74 -6.04 6.78 5.58
CA ARG A 74 -7.28 7.17 6.27
C ARG A 74 -7.87 8.47 5.75
N HIS A 75 -7.02 9.43 5.43
CA HIS A 75 -7.41 10.82 5.17
C HIS A 75 -7.31 11.23 3.71
N ALA A 76 -6.49 10.57 2.89
CA ALA A 76 -6.39 10.91 1.47
C ALA A 76 -7.67 10.54 0.71
N GLU A 77 -7.95 11.31 -0.33
CA GLU A 77 -9.13 11.14 -1.15
C GLU A 77 -8.77 10.65 -2.55
N LEU A 78 -9.42 9.58 -2.98
CA LEU A 78 -9.37 9.09 -4.35
C LEU A 78 -10.80 9.01 -4.87
N LYS A 79 -11.03 9.53 -6.08
CA LYS A 79 -12.33 9.34 -6.75
C LYS A 79 -12.40 7.92 -7.31
N PRO A 80 -13.55 7.21 -7.22
CA PRO A 80 -13.72 5.97 -7.95
C PRO A 80 -13.56 6.19 -9.46
N GLY A 81 -12.99 5.23 -10.17
CA GLY A 81 -12.79 5.33 -11.61
C GLY A 81 -11.78 4.35 -12.18
N ARG A 82 -11.51 4.51 -13.48
CA ARG A 82 -10.57 3.70 -14.24
C ARG A 82 -9.20 4.38 -14.27
N TYR A 83 -8.20 3.69 -13.76
CA TYR A 83 -6.82 4.18 -13.66
C TYR A 83 -5.87 3.30 -14.45
N SER A 84 -4.73 3.85 -14.82
CA SER A 84 -3.64 3.09 -15.42
C SER A 84 -2.32 3.43 -14.76
N TYR A 85 -1.43 2.44 -14.67
CA TYR A 85 -0.10 2.64 -14.14
C TYR A 85 0.90 1.63 -14.73
N HIS A 86 2.17 2.03 -14.81
CA HIS A 86 3.26 1.10 -15.13
C HIS A 86 3.51 0.18 -13.94
N ASN A 87 3.47 -1.12 -14.16
CA ASN A 87 3.65 -2.14 -13.14
C ASN A 87 5.12 -2.24 -12.70
N PRO A 88 5.47 -1.72 -11.51
CA PRO A 88 6.85 -1.70 -11.05
C PRO A 88 7.40 -3.11 -10.81
N LEU A 89 6.54 -4.11 -10.53
CA LEU A 89 6.95 -5.47 -10.18
C LEU A 89 7.56 -6.26 -11.35
N THR A 90 7.34 -5.82 -12.60
CA THR A 90 7.85 -6.52 -13.80
C THR A 90 9.37 -6.61 -13.89
N LYS A 91 10.09 -5.77 -13.14
CA LYS A 91 11.56 -5.70 -13.14
C LYS A 91 12.19 -6.06 -11.80
N LEU A 92 11.37 -6.45 -10.82
CA LEU A 92 11.80 -6.71 -9.45
C LEU A 92 11.84 -8.21 -9.15
N ASP A 93 12.63 -8.57 -8.16
CA ASP A 93 12.65 -9.92 -7.63
C ASP A 93 11.41 -10.16 -6.76
N LEU A 94 10.64 -11.19 -7.09
CA LEU A 94 9.40 -11.57 -6.40
C LEU A 94 9.58 -12.87 -5.61
N SER A 95 10.79 -13.12 -5.09
CA SER A 95 11.06 -14.32 -4.29
C SER A 95 10.32 -14.35 -2.94
N HIS A 96 9.97 -13.16 -2.40
CA HIS A 96 9.32 -13.02 -1.08
C HIS A 96 7.88 -12.50 -1.14
N VAL A 97 7.45 -12.04 -2.31
CA VAL A 97 6.13 -11.45 -2.55
C VAL A 97 5.64 -11.90 -3.93
N SER A 98 4.42 -11.56 -4.29
CA SER A 98 3.85 -11.91 -5.59
C SER A 98 3.21 -10.70 -6.27
N ASP A 99 2.88 -10.88 -7.54
CA ASP A 99 2.04 -9.94 -8.28
C ASP A 99 0.74 -10.66 -8.63
N VAL A 100 -0.41 -10.13 -8.22
CA VAL A 100 -1.72 -10.73 -8.50
C VAL A 100 -2.04 -10.85 -9.99
N PHE A 101 -1.34 -10.10 -10.85
CA PHE A 101 -1.45 -10.19 -12.31
C PHE A 101 -0.42 -11.14 -12.94
N ARG A 102 0.46 -11.75 -12.15
CA ARG A 102 1.43 -12.70 -12.66
C ARG A 102 0.72 -13.95 -13.15
N ASP A 103 0.90 -14.26 -14.43
CA ASP A 103 0.42 -15.49 -15.02
C ASP A 103 1.33 -16.65 -14.57
N GLU A 104 0.76 -17.63 -13.87
CA GLU A 104 1.51 -18.76 -13.32
C GLU A 104 2.11 -19.67 -14.41
N SER A 105 1.51 -19.72 -15.60
CA SER A 105 1.95 -20.58 -16.68
C SER A 105 3.17 -20.03 -17.43
N THR A 106 3.24 -18.70 -17.56
CA THR A 106 4.33 -18.00 -18.26
C THR A 106 5.34 -17.38 -17.30
N GLY A 107 4.96 -17.18 -16.03
CA GLY A 107 5.74 -16.46 -15.04
C GLY A 107 5.85 -14.96 -15.31
N THR A 108 5.05 -14.41 -16.22
CA THR A 108 5.10 -13.01 -16.66
C THR A 108 3.94 -12.19 -16.11
N ALA A 109 4.14 -10.88 -15.97
CA ALA A 109 3.11 -9.91 -15.57
C ALA A 109 3.04 -8.77 -16.59
N PRO A 110 1.88 -8.11 -16.77
CA PRO A 110 1.75 -7.00 -17.70
C PRO A 110 2.56 -5.78 -17.24
N GLU A 111 3.26 -5.14 -18.17
CA GLU A 111 4.00 -3.89 -17.90
C GLU A 111 3.08 -2.69 -17.62
N GLN A 112 1.88 -2.71 -18.18
CA GLN A 112 0.87 -1.67 -17.98
C GLN A 112 -0.39 -2.31 -17.41
N ILE A 113 -0.84 -1.80 -16.27
CA ILE A 113 -2.09 -2.24 -15.64
C ILE A 113 -3.15 -1.16 -15.87
N VAL A 114 -4.35 -1.60 -16.20
CA VAL A 114 -5.56 -0.78 -16.23
C VAL A 114 -6.57 -1.41 -15.30
N PHE A 115 -6.98 -0.67 -14.28
CA PHE A 115 -7.79 -1.21 -13.18
C PHE A 115 -8.88 -0.22 -12.77
N GLU A 116 -10.04 -0.75 -12.39
CA GLU A 116 -11.17 0.04 -11.92
C GLU A 116 -11.22 0.04 -10.39
N VAL A 117 -10.96 1.21 -9.80
CA VAL A 117 -11.07 1.40 -8.35
C VAL A 117 -12.50 1.81 -8.03
N GLY A 118 -13.27 0.87 -7.51
CA GLY A 118 -14.61 1.11 -6.95
C GLY A 118 -14.61 1.69 -5.52
N PRO A 119 -15.76 2.21 -5.03
CA PRO A 119 -15.93 2.71 -3.66
C PRO A 119 -15.56 1.69 -2.58
N GLU A 120 -15.81 0.40 -2.80
CA GLU A 120 -15.51 -0.66 -1.85
C GLU A 120 -14.01 -0.83 -1.62
N HIS A 121 -13.18 -0.66 -2.66
CA HIS A 121 -11.74 -0.65 -2.49
C HIS A 121 -11.28 0.50 -1.59
N ILE A 122 -11.81 1.70 -1.82
CA ILE A 122 -11.48 2.89 -1.01
C ILE A 122 -11.92 2.69 0.44
N ALA A 123 -13.09 2.09 0.66
CA ALA A 123 -13.57 1.75 1.99
C ALA A 123 -12.63 0.75 2.68
N LEU A 124 -12.18 -0.30 1.99
CA LEU A 124 -11.23 -1.28 2.53
C LEU A 124 -9.84 -0.69 2.79
N ILE A 125 -9.34 0.19 1.92
CA ILE A 125 -8.03 0.86 2.08
C ILE A 125 -7.96 1.59 3.42
N ARG A 126 -9.03 2.29 3.81
CA ARG A 126 -9.13 3.03 5.08
C ARG A 126 -9.10 2.12 6.31
N HIS A 127 -9.40 0.84 6.14
CA HIS A 127 -9.47 -0.15 7.21
C HIS A 127 -8.31 -1.17 7.16
N LEU A 128 -7.34 -0.99 6.26
CA LEU A 128 -6.17 -1.86 6.24
C LEU A 128 -5.45 -1.78 7.59
N ALA A 129 -5.15 -2.95 8.16
CA ALA A 129 -4.36 -3.10 9.36
C ALA A 129 -2.86 -2.86 9.06
N MET A 130 -2.56 -1.63 8.59
CA MET A 130 -1.22 -1.18 8.24
C MET A 130 -0.42 -0.88 9.51
N GLY A 131 0.77 -1.44 9.58
CA GLY A 131 1.75 -1.21 10.64
C GLY A 131 3.16 -1.24 10.09
N TRP A 132 4.13 -1.28 11.00
CA TRP A 132 5.54 -1.45 10.65
C TRP A 132 5.94 -2.91 10.86
N ASP A 133 6.51 -3.53 9.83
CA ASP A 133 7.11 -4.85 9.93
C ASP A 133 8.60 -4.70 10.29
N GLU A 134 8.94 -4.97 11.55
CA GLU A 134 10.33 -4.89 12.03
C GLU A 134 11.25 -5.93 11.38
N ALA A 135 10.72 -7.07 10.95
CA ALA A 135 11.53 -8.12 10.32
C ALA A 135 11.92 -7.76 8.88
N ARG A 136 11.01 -7.11 8.16
CA ARG A 136 11.23 -6.66 6.77
C ARG A 136 11.70 -5.21 6.65
N GLY A 137 11.57 -4.42 7.73
CA GLY A 137 11.97 -3.01 7.77
C GLY A 137 11.13 -2.10 6.87
N VAL A 138 9.86 -2.44 6.64
CA VAL A 138 8.94 -1.69 5.77
C VAL A 138 7.52 -1.62 6.36
N PRO A 139 6.67 -0.68 5.90
CA PRO A 139 5.26 -0.70 6.22
C PRO A 139 4.58 -1.92 5.60
N ALA A 140 3.75 -2.64 6.37
CA ALA A 140 3.04 -3.80 5.89
C ALA A 140 1.64 -3.90 6.51
N VAL A 141 0.72 -4.47 5.77
CA VAL A 141 -0.59 -4.89 6.27
C VAL A 141 -0.41 -6.22 7.00
N ASP A 142 -1.05 -6.37 8.16
CA ASP A 142 -1.11 -7.65 8.88
C ASP A 142 -1.81 -8.72 8.02
N ALA A 143 -1.04 -9.65 7.45
CA ALA A 143 -1.57 -10.70 6.59
C ALA A 143 -2.43 -11.74 7.34
N GLY A 144 -2.36 -11.80 8.67
CA GLY A 144 -3.23 -12.62 9.50
C GLY A 144 -4.60 -11.97 9.75
N ALA A 145 -4.64 -10.64 9.78
CA ALA A 145 -5.83 -9.84 10.08
C ALA A 145 -5.91 -8.55 9.22
N PRO A 146 -6.00 -8.64 7.87
CA PRO A 146 -5.75 -7.50 6.98
C PRO A 146 -6.68 -6.30 7.16
N TYR A 147 -7.86 -6.51 7.74
CA TYR A 147 -8.88 -5.49 7.98
C TYR A 147 -9.31 -5.40 9.45
N GLY A 148 -8.47 -5.91 10.36
CA GLY A 148 -8.76 -5.99 11.78
C GLY A 148 -9.02 -7.43 12.27
N PRO A 149 -9.21 -7.61 13.59
CA PRO A 149 -9.05 -8.89 14.29
C PRO A 149 -10.16 -9.91 14.05
N ASP A 150 -11.29 -9.52 13.46
CA ASP A 150 -12.40 -10.42 13.17
C ASP A 150 -12.13 -11.24 11.90
N ALA A 151 -12.98 -12.24 11.63
CA ALA A 151 -12.90 -13.02 10.40
C ALA A 151 -12.90 -12.10 9.16
N ILE A 152 -12.07 -12.41 8.17
CA ILE A 152 -11.82 -11.52 7.03
C ILE A 152 -13.11 -11.08 6.33
N GLU A 153 -14.05 -11.99 6.10
CA GLU A 153 -15.33 -11.68 5.46
C GLU A 153 -16.20 -10.73 6.30
N GLU A 154 -16.20 -10.89 7.62
CA GLU A 154 -16.94 -10.03 8.54
C GLU A 154 -16.33 -8.63 8.61
N SER A 155 -15.00 -8.55 8.71
CA SER A 155 -14.25 -7.28 8.70
C SER A 155 -14.46 -6.53 7.38
N MET A 156 -14.36 -7.22 6.24
CA MET A 156 -14.62 -6.61 4.93
C MET A 156 -16.06 -6.14 4.78
N SER A 157 -17.04 -6.98 5.14
CA SER A 157 -18.47 -6.64 5.05
C SER A 157 -18.81 -5.42 5.91
N ARG A 158 -18.21 -5.32 7.09
CA ARG A 158 -18.34 -4.16 7.98
C ARG A 158 -17.73 -2.91 7.36
N ALA A 159 -16.51 -3.01 6.83
CA ALA A 159 -15.80 -1.89 6.24
C ALA A 159 -16.52 -1.32 5.00
N ILE A 160 -17.09 -2.17 4.15
CA ILE A 160 -17.83 -1.76 2.94
C ILE A 160 -19.30 -1.42 3.23
N GLY A 161 -19.80 -1.67 4.44
CA GLY A 161 -21.17 -1.36 4.86
C GLY A 161 -22.25 -2.30 4.30
N GLY A 162 -21.91 -3.53 3.92
CA GLY A 162 -22.86 -4.45 3.31
C GLY A 162 -22.28 -5.82 2.97
N LYS A 163 -23.14 -6.70 2.43
CA LYS A 163 -22.73 -8.00 1.90
C LYS A 163 -22.30 -7.88 0.44
N ARG A 164 -21.36 -8.73 0.04
CA ARG A 164 -20.87 -8.86 -1.33
C ARG A 164 -20.56 -10.32 -1.60
N ASP A 165 -20.88 -10.80 -2.80
CA ASP A 165 -20.78 -12.23 -3.12
C ASP A 165 -19.35 -12.65 -3.53
N ASP A 166 -18.50 -11.70 -3.95
CA ASP A 166 -17.14 -11.91 -4.47
C ASP A 166 -16.05 -11.29 -3.57
N LEU A 167 -16.23 -11.32 -2.24
CA LEU A 167 -15.22 -10.83 -1.29
C LEU A 167 -13.79 -11.35 -1.55
N PRO A 168 -13.56 -12.63 -1.89
CA PRO A 168 -12.20 -13.11 -2.20
C PRO A 168 -11.58 -12.40 -3.41
N HIS A 169 -12.38 -12.08 -4.43
CA HIS A 169 -11.90 -11.33 -5.59
C HIS A 169 -11.56 -9.89 -5.20
N LEU A 170 -12.46 -9.23 -4.46
CA LEU A 170 -12.25 -7.87 -3.95
C LEU A 170 -11.00 -7.79 -3.04
N HIS A 171 -10.77 -8.80 -2.21
CA HIS A 171 -9.59 -8.87 -1.35
C HIS A 171 -8.31 -8.95 -2.18
N ARG A 172 -8.24 -9.87 -3.15
CA ARG A 172 -7.08 -10.04 -4.03
C ARG A 172 -6.85 -8.79 -4.90
N SER A 173 -7.90 -8.09 -5.31
CA SER A 173 -7.79 -6.86 -6.09
C SER A 173 -7.31 -5.65 -5.29
N MET A 174 -7.03 -5.79 -3.99
CA MET A 174 -6.48 -4.70 -3.19
C MET A 174 -5.03 -4.36 -3.52
N GLN A 175 -4.22 -5.26 -4.11
CA GLN A 175 -2.87 -4.91 -4.58
C GLN A 175 -2.90 -3.76 -5.60
N PRO A 176 -3.57 -3.88 -6.76
CA PRO A 176 -3.65 -2.77 -7.71
C PRO A 176 -4.39 -1.56 -7.15
N ALA A 177 -5.46 -1.77 -6.36
CA ALA A 177 -6.22 -0.66 -5.80
C ALA A 177 -5.35 0.19 -4.85
N LEU A 178 -4.57 -0.45 -3.98
CA LEU A 178 -3.65 0.25 -3.10
C LEU A 178 -2.54 0.94 -3.90
N GLN A 179 -1.93 0.26 -4.90
CA GLN A 179 -0.91 0.88 -5.74
C GLN A 179 -1.41 2.17 -6.43
N ILE A 180 -2.64 2.16 -6.94
CA ILE A 180 -3.30 3.33 -7.54
C ILE A 180 -3.57 4.41 -6.48
N PHE A 181 -4.09 4.01 -5.32
CA PHE A 181 -4.38 4.95 -4.24
C PHE A 181 -3.13 5.70 -3.79
N LEU A 182 -2.00 5.00 -3.57
CA LEU A 182 -0.74 5.66 -3.20
C LEU A 182 -0.26 6.65 -4.26
N ARG A 183 -0.46 6.34 -5.55
CA ARG A 183 -0.01 7.19 -6.67
C ARG A 183 -0.93 8.38 -6.95
N SER A 184 -2.23 8.23 -6.73
CA SER A 184 -3.24 9.13 -7.31
C SER A 184 -4.18 9.75 -6.29
N ALA A 185 -4.17 9.31 -5.02
CA ALA A 185 -4.96 9.99 -4.00
C ALA A 185 -4.39 11.38 -3.69
N ASP A 186 -5.30 12.28 -3.35
CA ASP A 186 -5.01 13.66 -3.01
C ASP A 186 -5.08 13.86 -1.50
N ILE A 187 -4.06 14.53 -0.97
CA ILE A 187 -3.97 14.99 0.41
C ILE A 187 -3.12 16.25 0.44
N ALA A 188 -3.48 17.21 1.29
CA ALA A 188 -2.65 18.38 1.55
C ALA A 188 -1.64 18.08 2.66
N PRO A 189 -0.46 18.73 2.67
CA PRO A 189 0.44 18.65 3.81
C PRO A 189 -0.23 19.14 5.11
N GLY A 190 0.14 18.56 6.24
CA GLY A 190 -0.39 18.91 7.55
C GLY A 190 -0.25 17.81 8.59
N ASP A 191 -0.81 18.04 9.78
CA ASP A 191 -0.86 17.09 10.87
C ASP A 191 -2.16 16.27 10.83
N PHE A 192 -2.03 14.94 10.90
CA PHE A 192 -3.14 14.01 10.78
C PHE A 192 -3.14 12.98 11.91
N GLU A 193 -4.33 12.54 12.32
CA GLU A 193 -4.49 11.47 13.30
C GLU A 193 -4.14 10.10 12.70
N VAL A 194 -3.44 9.26 13.47
CA VAL A 194 -3.04 7.88 13.17
C VAL A 194 -3.56 6.87 14.19
#